data_AF-B9EAA8-F1
#
_entry.id   AF-B9EAA8-F1
#
_cell.length_a   1.000
_cell.length_b   1.000
_cell.length_c   1.000
_cell.angle_alpha   90.00
_cell.angle_beta   90.00
_cell.angle_gamma   90.00
#
_symmetry.space_group_name_H-M   'P 1'
#
loop_
_entity.id
_entity.type
_entity.pdbx_description
1 polymer ?
#
loop_
_entity_poly.entity_id
_entity_poly.type
_entity_poly.pdbx_seq_one_letter_code
_entity_poly.pdbx_strand_id
1 'polypeptide(L)'
;MSYLLIGNLLMTLFVFLFFNFKEKNMTYIHLNISTMIVVLMNYPLLGHANFISKTFVLFIGSISVMHLYLRYYHSDNYNIYIRYKWFHLLLALLFNISIPFIIMHSDKSVYLSSAYLSVSFFIIGLIMYQLSEVNRTVKWFQFEYLNIYKYINHPKRIGEYLFAISFMLLVLFLPKGYLYIIPTILYIIYLKSSSLFKNQ
;
A
#
# COMPACT_ATOMS: atom_id res chain seq x y z
N MET A 1 22.93 -5.73 9.20
CA MET A 1 21.46 -5.76 9.40
C MET A 1 20.98 -4.68 10.37
N SER A 2 21.56 -4.56 11.57
CA SER A 2 21.16 -3.56 12.57
C SER A 2 21.17 -2.11 12.05
N TYR A 3 22.21 -1.73 11.30
CA TYR A 3 22.30 -0.39 10.68
C TYR A 3 21.19 -0.10 9.66
N LEU A 4 20.77 -1.10 8.88
CA LEU A 4 19.64 -0.97 7.94
C LEU A 4 18.32 -0.79 8.68
N LEU A 5 18.10 -1.55 9.76
CA LEU A 5 16.90 -1.44 10.59
C LEU A 5 16.80 -0.07 11.27
N ILE A 6 17.91 0.43 11.82
CA ILE A 6 17.99 1.76 12.41
C ILE A 6 17.75 2.83 11.33
N GLY A 7 18.35 2.68 10.15
CA GLY A 7 18.10 3.56 9.01
C GLY A 7 16.62 3.61 8.62
N ASN A 8 15.96 2.46 8.51
CA ASN A 8 14.53 2.38 8.18
C ASN A 8 13.65 3.05 9.24
N LEU A 9 13.95 2.83 10.52
CA LEU A 9 13.25 3.49 11.63
C LEU A 9 13.39 5.02 11.54
N LEU A 10 14.62 5.51 11.40
CA LEU A 10 14.91 6.94 11.31
C LEU A 10 14.23 7.58 10.09
N MET A 11 14.28 6.92 8.92
CA MET A 11 13.61 7.40 7.72
C MET A 11 12.08 7.45 7.89
N THR A 12 11.49 6.42 8.50
CA THR A 12 10.04 6.39 8.75
C THR A 12 9.61 7.53 9.69
N LEU A 13 10.38 7.75 10.77
CA LEU A 13 10.16 8.84 11.71
C LEU A 13 10.33 10.21 11.05
N PHE A 14 11.38 10.38 10.24
CA PHE A 14 11.65 11.63 9.53
C PHE A 14 10.50 11.99 8.58
N VAL A 15 10.04 11.03 7.77
CA VAL A 15 8.91 11.24 6.86
C VAL A 15 7.64 11.55 7.66
N PHE A 16 7.43 10.89 8.81
CA PHE A 16 6.27 11.15 9.67
C PHE A 16 6.26 12.56 10.25
N LEU A 17 7.39 12.99 10.79
CA LEU A 17 7.56 14.34 11.35
C LEU A 17 7.40 15.41 10.27
N PHE A 18 7.98 15.19 9.09
CA PHE A 18 7.85 16.10 7.95
C PHE A 18 6.39 16.32 7.55
N PHE A 19 5.62 15.24 7.40
CA PHE A 19 4.19 15.34 7.06
C PHE A 19 3.35 15.93 8.20
N ASN A 20 3.67 15.62 9.45
CA ASN A 20 2.96 16.17 10.60
C ASN A 20 3.23 17.68 10.79
N PHE A 21 4.37 18.19 10.32
CA PHE A 21 4.67 19.63 10.33
C PHE A 21 4.02 20.35 9.13
N LYS A 22 4.07 19.75 7.94
CA LYS A 22 3.59 20.36 6.70
C LYS A 22 2.07 20.34 6.57
N GLU A 23 1.39 19.33 7.11
CA GLU A 23 -0.05 19.12 6.94
C GLU A 23 -0.81 19.24 8.25
N LYS A 24 -1.88 20.05 8.27
CA LYS A 24 -2.77 20.17 9.45
C LYS A 24 -3.36 18.82 9.86
N ASN A 25 -3.79 18.02 8.87
CA ASN A 25 -4.37 16.70 9.08
C ASN A 25 -3.53 15.65 8.38
N MET A 26 -3.08 14.64 9.14
CA MET A 26 -2.30 13.53 8.61
C MET A 26 -3.14 12.69 7.66
N THR A 27 -2.58 12.40 6.49
CA THR A 27 -3.21 11.58 5.46
C THR A 27 -2.51 10.23 5.32
N TYR A 28 -3.24 9.23 4.81
CA TYR A 28 -2.74 7.87 4.59
C TYR A 28 -1.48 7.80 3.70
N ILE A 29 -1.21 8.83 2.91
CA ILE A 29 -0.11 8.85 1.95
C ILE A 29 1.27 8.84 2.59
N HIS A 30 1.38 9.24 3.86
CA HIS A 30 2.62 9.14 4.64
C HIS A 30 3.17 7.71 4.61
N LEU A 31 2.31 6.72 4.84
CA LEU A 31 2.70 5.31 4.84
C LEU A 31 3.32 4.95 3.49
N ASN A 32 2.61 5.20 2.39
CA ASN A 32 3.07 4.88 1.04
C ASN A 32 4.39 5.56 0.67
N ILE A 33 4.56 6.84 1.01
CA ILE A 33 5.81 7.56 0.72
C ILE A 33 6.95 6.99 1.55
N SER A 34 6.72 6.75 2.84
CA SER A 34 7.74 6.17 3.71
C SER A 34 8.16 4.77 3.25
N THR A 35 7.20 3.93 2.87
CA THR A 35 7.46 2.56 2.38
C THR A 35 8.21 2.60 1.06
N MET A 36 7.82 3.48 0.11
CA MET A 36 8.53 3.65 -1.16
C MET A 36 9.99 4.04 -0.97
N ILE A 37 10.28 5.02 -0.11
CA ILE A 37 11.65 5.46 0.18
C ILE A 37 12.46 4.30 0.78
N VAL A 38 11.90 3.61 1.78
CA VAL A 38 12.56 2.49 2.45
C VAL A 38 12.84 1.35 1.46
N VAL A 39 11.91 1.01 0.58
CA VAL A 39 12.13 0.00 -0.47
C VAL A 39 13.25 0.42 -1.42
N LEU A 40 13.20 1.64 -1.95
CA LEU A 40 14.19 2.13 -2.92
C LEU A 40 15.60 2.24 -2.33
N MET A 41 15.72 2.50 -1.02
CA MET A 41 17.01 2.48 -0.33
C MET A 41 17.49 1.04 -0.08
N ASN A 42 16.63 0.15 0.42
CA ASN A 42 17.04 -1.21 0.80
C ASN A 42 17.31 -2.11 -0.41
N TYR A 43 16.55 -1.98 -1.49
CA TYR A 43 16.67 -2.86 -2.66
C TYR A 43 18.09 -2.87 -3.27
N PRO A 44 18.71 -1.73 -3.62
CA PRO A 44 20.07 -1.71 -4.15
C PRO A 44 21.12 -2.13 -3.12
N LEU A 45 20.91 -1.83 -1.83
CA LEU A 45 21.86 -2.15 -0.76
C LEU A 45 21.90 -3.64 -0.42
N LEU A 46 20.78 -4.35 -0.59
CA LEU A 46 20.67 -5.76 -0.24
C LEU A 46 21.03 -6.70 -1.38
N GLY A 47 21.06 -6.23 -2.64
CA GLY A 47 21.62 -6.98 -3.78
C GLY A 47 20.91 -8.28 -4.18
N HIS A 48 19.84 -8.69 -3.48
CA HIS A 48 19.07 -9.90 -3.77
C HIS A 48 17.97 -9.60 -4.79
N ALA A 49 18.30 -9.76 -6.08
CA ALA A 49 17.42 -9.41 -7.19
C ALA A 49 16.72 -10.65 -7.80
N ASN A 50 15.72 -11.19 -7.10
CA ASN A 50 14.86 -12.26 -7.62
C ASN A 50 13.49 -11.74 -8.10
N PHE A 51 12.65 -12.64 -8.62
CA PHE A 51 11.32 -12.29 -9.11
C PHE A 51 10.45 -11.62 -8.04
N ILE A 52 10.46 -12.16 -6.81
CA ILE A 52 9.59 -11.70 -5.71
C ILE A 52 9.99 -10.28 -5.26
N SER A 53 11.28 -10.04 -5.03
CA SER A 53 11.81 -8.73 -4.66
C SER A 53 11.59 -7.68 -5.75
N LYS A 54 11.82 -8.01 -7.03
CA LYS A 54 11.50 -7.13 -8.17
C LYS A 54 10.01 -6.79 -8.21
N THR A 55 9.17 -7.80 -8.06
CA THR A 55 7.71 -7.66 -8.03
C THR A 55 7.26 -6.78 -6.86
N PHE A 56 7.85 -6.97 -5.68
CA PHE A 56 7.56 -6.17 -4.49
C PHE A 56 7.92 -4.69 -4.69
N VAL A 57 9.09 -4.42 -5.26
CA VAL A 57 9.54 -3.05 -5.55
C VAL A 57 8.60 -2.39 -6.56
N LEU A 58 8.23 -3.09 -7.62
CA LEU A 58 7.28 -2.60 -8.62
C LEU A 58 5.88 -2.37 -8.02
N PHE A 59 5.41 -3.29 -7.17
CA PHE A 59 4.14 -3.16 -6.45
C PHE A 59 4.12 -1.90 -5.59
N ILE A 60 5.11 -1.71 -4.73
CA ILE A 60 5.17 -0.52 -3.85
C ILE A 60 5.34 0.75 -4.66
N GLY A 61 6.16 0.74 -5.72
CA GLY A 61 6.34 1.89 -6.60
C GLY A 61 5.03 2.29 -7.30
N SER A 62 4.33 1.32 -7.90
CA SER A 62 3.07 1.56 -8.62
C SER A 62 1.94 2.02 -7.69
N ILE A 63 1.78 1.41 -6.50
CA ILE A 63 0.85 1.88 -5.47
C ILE A 63 1.16 3.32 -5.07
N SER A 64 2.43 3.64 -4.81
CA SER A 64 2.82 4.95 -4.32
C SER A 64 2.59 6.04 -5.37
N VAL A 65 2.94 5.76 -6.64
CA VAL A 65 2.65 6.65 -7.77
C VAL A 65 1.15 6.83 -7.94
N MET A 66 0.36 5.76 -7.83
CA MET A 66 -1.11 5.84 -7.93
C MET A 66 -1.69 6.73 -6.82
N HIS A 67 -1.32 6.49 -5.56
CA HIS A 67 -1.79 7.28 -4.43
C HIS A 67 -1.36 8.76 -4.53
N LEU A 68 -0.15 9.04 -5.01
CA LEU A 68 0.32 10.41 -5.27
C LEU A 68 -0.48 11.07 -6.39
N TYR A 69 -0.66 10.39 -7.52
CA TYR A 69 -1.45 10.88 -8.65
C TYR A 69 -2.86 11.26 -8.20
N LEU A 70 -3.53 10.36 -7.48
CA LEU A 70 -4.90 10.59 -6.99
C LEU A 70 -4.99 11.76 -6.03
N ARG A 71 -3.98 11.93 -5.17
CA ARG A 71 -3.93 13.05 -4.24
C ARG A 71 -3.81 14.39 -4.96
N TYR A 72 -2.97 14.48 -5.99
CA TYR A 72 -2.74 15.73 -6.71
C TYR A 72 -3.87 16.06 -7.69
N TYR A 73 -4.39 15.07 -8.41
CA TYR A 73 -5.35 15.31 -9.48
C TYR A 73 -6.82 15.13 -9.06
N HIS A 74 -7.11 14.41 -7.97
CA HIS A 74 -8.48 14.12 -7.51
C HIS A 74 -8.65 14.50 -6.02
N SER A 75 -7.99 15.60 -5.60
CA SER A 75 -7.78 16.02 -4.21
C SER A 75 -9.04 16.11 -3.35
N ASP A 76 -10.18 16.48 -3.96
CA ASP A 76 -11.40 16.76 -3.22
C ASP A 76 -12.01 15.51 -2.59
N ASN A 77 -11.73 14.32 -3.17
CA ASN A 77 -12.29 13.05 -2.72
C ASN A 77 -11.22 12.03 -2.25
N TYR A 78 -9.93 12.41 -2.31
CA TYR A 78 -8.80 11.52 -1.97
C TYR A 78 -7.95 11.98 -0.79
N ASN A 79 -8.54 12.77 0.12
CA ASN A 79 -7.92 13.06 1.41
C ASN A 79 -8.41 12.06 2.45
N ILE A 80 -7.72 10.92 2.51
CA ILE A 80 -7.96 9.91 3.54
C ILE A 80 -7.31 10.40 4.83
N TYR A 81 -8.13 11.02 5.68
CA TYR A 81 -7.67 11.53 6.98
C TYR A 81 -7.51 10.43 8.02
N ILE A 82 -6.41 10.49 8.75
CA ILE A 82 -6.06 9.55 9.80
C ILE A 82 -6.56 10.10 11.13
N ARG A 83 -7.47 9.37 11.79
CA ARG A 83 -7.95 9.73 13.14
C ARG A 83 -6.95 9.37 14.23
N TYR A 84 -6.26 8.23 14.10
CA TYR A 84 -5.30 7.72 15.10
C TYR A 84 -3.86 7.79 14.59
N LYS A 85 -3.23 8.97 14.73
CA LYS A 85 -1.88 9.26 14.20
C LYS A 85 -0.81 8.27 14.70
N TRP A 86 -0.81 7.97 16.00
CA TRP A 86 0.18 7.08 16.62
C TRP A 86 0.04 5.62 16.19
N PHE A 87 -1.19 5.17 15.98
CA PHE A 87 -1.44 3.81 15.48
C PHE A 87 -0.98 3.67 14.02
N HIS A 88 -1.18 4.71 13.20
CA HIS A 88 -0.64 4.75 11.84
C HIS A 88 0.90 4.75 11.82
N LEU A 89 1.54 5.50 12.71
CA LEU A 89 3.00 5.47 12.86
C LEU A 89 3.49 4.07 13.22
N LEU A 90 2.85 3.41 14.19
CA LEU A 90 3.21 2.05 14.59
C LEU A 90 3.12 1.07 13.42
N LEU A 91 2.06 1.16 12.60
CA LEU A 91 1.92 0.38 11.38
C LEU A 91 3.04 0.67 10.38
N ALA A 92 3.34 1.94 10.13
CA ALA A 92 4.41 2.34 9.22
C ALA A 92 5.77 1.80 9.67
N LEU A 93 6.07 1.85 10.97
CA LEU A 93 7.30 1.31 11.53
C LEU A 93 7.38 -0.21 11.38
N LEU A 94 6.33 -0.94 11.76
CA LEU A 94 6.31 -2.40 11.64
C LEU A 94 6.47 -2.85 10.18
N PHE A 95 5.84 -2.14 9.26
CA PHE A 95 5.95 -2.41 7.83
C PHE A 95 7.35 -2.07 7.29
N ASN A 96 7.91 -0.92 7.65
CA ASN A 96 9.22 -0.52 7.13
C ASN A 96 10.39 -1.34 7.70
N ILE A 97 10.22 -1.88 8.90
CA ILE A 97 11.16 -2.83 9.50
C ILE A 97 11.10 -4.19 8.79
N SER A 98 9.94 -4.61 8.25
CA SER A 98 9.80 -5.90 7.56
C SER A 98 10.45 -5.93 6.18
N ILE A 99 10.47 -4.81 5.45
CA ILE A 99 11.01 -4.67 4.09
C ILE A 99 12.38 -5.35 3.87
N PRO A 100 13.43 -5.08 4.68
CA PRO A 100 14.74 -5.68 4.43
C PRO A 100 14.72 -7.20 4.65
N PHE A 101 13.90 -7.71 5.57
CA PHE A 101 13.72 -9.16 5.75
C PHE A 101 13.00 -9.77 4.56
N ILE A 102 11.97 -9.10 4.03
CA ILE A 102 11.24 -9.52 2.83
C ILE A 102 12.21 -9.65 1.65
N ILE A 103 13.05 -8.64 1.42
CA ILE A 103 14.02 -8.66 0.32
C ILE A 103 15.06 -9.78 0.51
N MET A 104 15.70 -9.88 1.68
CA MET A 104 16.76 -10.89 1.91
C MET A 104 16.25 -12.34 1.89
N HIS A 105 15.03 -12.60 2.35
CA HIS A 105 14.50 -13.96 2.51
C HIS A 105 13.63 -14.38 1.33
N SER A 106 13.44 -13.51 0.34
CA SER A 106 12.61 -13.78 -0.83
C SER A 106 13.08 -14.99 -1.63
N ASP A 107 14.40 -15.25 -1.70
CA ASP A 107 14.99 -16.40 -2.44
C ASP A 107 14.60 -17.76 -1.85
N LYS A 108 14.21 -17.78 -0.57
CA LYS A 108 13.82 -19.00 0.16
C LYS A 108 12.31 -19.24 0.13
N SER A 109 11.57 -18.45 -0.64
CA SER A 109 10.15 -18.65 -0.86
C SER A 109 9.91 -19.96 -1.61
N VAL A 110 9.14 -20.86 -1.01
CA VAL A 110 8.76 -22.15 -1.60
C VAL A 110 7.68 -21.97 -2.68
N TYR A 111 6.98 -20.83 -2.71
CA TYR A 111 5.76 -20.63 -3.50
C TYR A 111 5.87 -19.42 -4.42
N LEU A 112 6.65 -19.53 -5.50
CA LEU A 112 6.70 -18.52 -6.57
C LEU A 112 5.30 -18.20 -7.14
N SER A 113 4.41 -19.21 -7.20
CA SER A 113 3.00 -19.06 -7.61
C SER A 113 2.22 -18.02 -6.80
N SER A 114 2.53 -17.86 -5.52
CA SER A 114 1.87 -16.87 -4.65
C SER A 114 2.23 -15.43 -5.05
N ALA A 115 3.45 -15.20 -5.52
CA ALA A 115 3.89 -13.89 -5.99
C ALA A 115 3.21 -13.52 -7.32
N TYR A 116 3.04 -14.48 -8.24
CA TYR A 116 2.26 -14.25 -9.45
C TYR A 116 0.79 -13.96 -9.14
N LEU A 117 0.20 -14.71 -8.21
CA LEU A 117 -1.17 -14.47 -7.75
C LEU A 117 -1.31 -13.08 -7.12
N SER A 118 -0.36 -12.67 -6.29
CA SER A 118 -0.28 -11.32 -5.71
C SER A 118 -0.33 -10.23 -6.79
N VAL A 119 0.47 -10.37 -7.85
CA VAL A 119 0.47 -9.42 -8.98
C VAL A 119 -0.87 -9.38 -9.70
N SER A 120 -1.52 -10.53 -9.91
CA SER A 120 -2.84 -10.57 -10.53
C SER A 120 -3.89 -9.83 -9.69
N PHE A 121 -3.94 -10.09 -8.39
CA PHE A 121 -4.82 -9.36 -7.47
C PHE A 121 -4.51 -7.86 -7.45
N PHE A 122 -3.24 -7.49 -7.55
CA PHE A 122 -2.83 -6.10 -7.64
C PHE A 122 -3.36 -5.40 -8.90
N ILE A 123 -3.16 -6.01 -10.07
CA ILE A 123 -3.59 -5.45 -11.36
C ILE A 123 -5.11 -5.30 -11.39
N ILE A 124 -5.85 -6.33 -10.94
CA ILE A 124 -7.32 -6.28 -10.86
C ILE A 124 -7.75 -5.17 -9.90
N GLY A 125 -7.09 -5.04 -8.75
CA GLY A 125 -7.34 -3.97 -7.79
C GLY A 125 -7.16 -2.58 -8.39
N LEU A 126 -6.09 -2.39 -9.17
CA LEU A 126 -5.77 -1.14 -9.84
C LEU A 126 -6.79 -0.79 -10.92
N ILE A 127 -7.20 -1.77 -11.72
CA ILE A 127 -8.26 -1.60 -12.74
C ILE A 127 -9.57 -1.19 -12.07
N MET A 128 -10.01 -1.91 -11.03
CA MET A 128 -11.25 -1.59 -10.30
C MET A 128 -11.22 -0.18 -9.71
N TYR A 129 -10.07 0.18 -9.13
CA TYR A 129 -9.86 1.49 -8.54
C TYR A 129 -9.92 2.59 -9.61
N GLN A 130 -9.17 2.47 -10.70
CA GLN A 130 -9.15 3.46 -11.78
C GLN A 130 -10.51 3.60 -12.46
N LEU A 131 -11.20 2.50 -12.75
CA LEU A 131 -12.54 2.52 -13.33
C LEU A 131 -13.55 3.23 -12.41
N SER A 132 -13.37 3.15 -11.09
CA SER A 132 -14.22 3.85 -10.13
C SER A 132 -14.03 5.38 -10.17
N GLU A 133 -12.78 5.85 -10.29
CA GLU A 133 -12.47 7.28 -10.31
C GLU A 133 -12.85 7.92 -11.65
N VAL A 134 -12.51 7.27 -12.77
CA VAL A 134 -12.89 7.75 -14.12
C VAL A 134 -14.41 7.87 -14.23
N ASN A 135 -15.16 6.84 -13.85
CA ASN A 135 -16.62 6.87 -13.95
C ASN A 135 -17.30 7.87 -12.99
N ARG A 136 -16.62 8.30 -11.93
CA ARG A 136 -17.14 9.33 -11.02
C ARG A 136 -17.05 10.73 -11.63
N THR A 137 -15.98 11.03 -12.36
CA THR A 137 -15.81 12.29 -13.11
C THR A 137 -16.77 12.39 -14.30
N VAL A 138 -17.08 11.25 -14.93
CA VAL A 138 -17.99 11.15 -16.09
C VAL A 138 -19.47 11.20 -15.68
N LYS A 139 -19.84 11.28 -14.40
CA LYS A 139 -21.26 11.48 -14.00
C LYS A 139 -21.92 12.73 -14.62
N TRP A 140 -21.11 13.70 -15.08
CA TRP A 140 -21.59 14.88 -15.81
C TRP A 140 -21.93 14.60 -17.28
N PHE A 141 -21.38 13.54 -17.87
CA PHE A 141 -21.66 13.11 -19.24
C PHE A 141 -22.31 11.71 -19.20
N GLN A 142 -23.62 11.68 -19.42
CA GLN A 142 -24.53 10.53 -19.34
C GLN A 142 -24.19 9.36 -20.29
N PHE A 143 -23.02 8.74 -20.17
CA PHE A 143 -22.74 7.46 -20.80
C PHE A 143 -23.11 6.33 -19.84
N GLU A 144 -24.41 6.05 -19.74
CA GLU A 144 -24.99 4.98 -18.90
C GLU A 144 -24.43 3.57 -19.18
N TYR A 145 -23.73 3.38 -20.30
CA TYR A 145 -23.27 2.07 -20.77
C TYR A 145 -21.85 1.68 -20.33
N LEU A 146 -21.00 2.62 -19.89
CA LEU A 146 -19.61 2.33 -19.50
C LEU A 146 -19.35 2.42 -17.99
N ASN A 147 -20.40 2.62 -17.20
CA ASN A 147 -20.27 2.88 -15.79
C ASN A 147 -20.12 1.59 -14.97
N ILE A 148 -18.95 1.38 -14.36
CA ILE A 148 -18.67 0.23 -13.49
C ILE A 148 -19.63 0.12 -12.30
N TYR A 149 -20.19 1.25 -11.85
CA TYR A 149 -21.15 1.30 -10.75
C TYR A 149 -22.50 0.64 -11.08
N LYS A 150 -22.77 0.31 -12.36
CA LYS A 150 -23.92 -0.49 -12.76
C LYS A 150 -23.79 -1.96 -12.35
N TYR A 151 -22.55 -2.48 -12.35
CA TYR A 151 -22.26 -3.89 -12.14
C TYR A 151 -21.79 -4.19 -10.72
N ILE A 152 -21.12 -3.23 -10.09
CA ILE A 152 -20.42 -3.44 -8.83
C ILE A 152 -20.75 -2.31 -7.88
N ASN A 153 -21.21 -2.69 -6.69
CA ASN A 153 -21.42 -1.75 -5.58
C ASN A 153 -20.05 -1.42 -4.97
N HIS A 154 -19.68 -0.14 -4.98
CA HIS A 154 -18.42 0.39 -4.42
C HIS A 154 -17.12 -0.23 -5.01
N PRO A 155 -16.88 -0.13 -6.33
CA PRO A 155 -15.71 -0.71 -7.01
C PRO A 155 -14.38 -0.19 -6.47
N LYS A 156 -14.36 1.06 -5.99
CA LYS A 156 -13.21 1.65 -5.28
C LYS A 156 -12.79 0.85 -4.06
N ARG A 157 -13.76 0.43 -3.22
CA ARG A 157 -13.50 -0.35 -1.99
C ARG A 157 -12.96 -1.74 -2.34
N ILE A 158 -13.51 -2.35 -3.38
CA ILE A 158 -13.04 -3.63 -3.89
C ILE A 158 -11.59 -3.52 -4.37
N GLY A 159 -11.23 -2.46 -5.09
CA GLY A 159 -9.85 -2.17 -5.47
C GLY A 159 -8.89 -2.13 -4.28
N GLU A 160 -9.27 -1.41 -3.21
CA GLU A 160 -8.46 -1.32 -1.99
C GLU A 160 -8.35 -2.65 -1.22
N TYR A 161 -9.42 -3.46 -1.16
CA TYR A 161 -9.34 -4.81 -0.60
C TYR A 161 -8.41 -5.72 -1.41
N LEU A 162 -8.47 -5.64 -2.74
CA LEU A 162 -7.60 -6.40 -3.63
C LEU A 162 -6.12 -6.00 -3.45
N PHE A 163 -5.82 -4.73 -3.17
CA PHE A 163 -4.47 -4.30 -2.78
C PHE A 163 -4.02 -4.91 -1.46
N ALA A 164 -4.88 -4.93 -0.45
CA ALA A 164 -4.56 -5.56 0.83
C ALA A 164 -4.31 -7.08 0.68
N ILE A 165 -5.16 -7.77 -0.09
CA ILE A 165 -5.01 -9.20 -0.40
C ILE A 165 -3.73 -9.45 -1.18
N SER A 166 -3.44 -8.64 -2.19
CA SER A 166 -2.21 -8.73 -2.97
C SER A 166 -0.97 -8.61 -2.08
N PHE A 167 -0.94 -7.63 -1.17
CA PHE A 167 0.13 -7.49 -0.21
C PHE A 167 0.26 -8.71 0.72
N MET A 168 -0.86 -9.25 1.22
CA MET A 168 -0.86 -10.47 2.04
C MET A 168 -0.29 -11.66 1.29
N LEU A 169 -0.68 -11.87 0.04
CA LEU A 169 -0.15 -12.93 -0.83
C LEU A 169 1.34 -12.77 -1.08
N LEU A 170 1.87 -11.55 -1.08
CA LEU A 170 3.29 -11.32 -1.26
C LEU A 170 4.09 -11.64 0.01
N VAL A 171 3.51 -11.39 1.19
CA VAL A 171 4.21 -11.43 2.48
C VAL A 171 4.02 -12.73 3.27
N LEU A 172 2.84 -13.36 3.22
CA LEU A 172 2.54 -14.58 3.99
C LEU A 172 3.38 -15.79 3.59
N PHE A 173 3.84 -15.85 2.34
CA PHE A 173 4.61 -16.99 1.81
C PHE A 173 6.12 -16.79 1.87
N LEU A 174 6.59 -15.70 2.49
CA LEU A 174 8.00 -15.52 2.82
C LEU A 174 8.40 -16.38 4.03
N PRO A 175 9.68 -16.73 4.16
CA PRO A 175 10.17 -17.41 5.36
C PRO A 175 9.86 -16.58 6.60
N LYS A 176 9.34 -17.24 7.65
CA LYS A 176 8.80 -16.60 8.86
C LYS A 176 7.60 -15.69 8.59
N GLY A 177 6.80 -16.00 7.56
CA GLY A 177 5.55 -15.32 7.21
C GLY A 177 4.59 -15.08 8.37
N TYR A 178 4.63 -15.96 9.37
CA TYR A 178 3.86 -15.83 10.62
C TYR A 178 4.17 -14.54 11.40
N LEU A 179 5.40 -14.02 11.34
CA LEU A 179 5.76 -12.74 11.98
C LEU A 179 5.01 -11.55 11.34
N TYR A 180 4.58 -11.71 10.09
CA TYR A 180 3.86 -10.67 9.35
C TYR A 180 2.33 -10.79 9.48
N ILE A 181 1.82 -11.83 10.15
CA ILE A 181 0.38 -11.95 10.45
C ILE A 181 -0.06 -10.81 11.37
N ILE A 182 0.76 -10.44 12.36
CA ILE A 182 0.46 -9.35 13.30
C ILE A 182 0.28 -8.00 12.60
N PRO A 183 1.26 -7.49 11.82
CA PRO A 183 1.06 -6.23 11.09
C PRO A 183 -0.09 -6.31 10.07
N THR A 184 -0.35 -7.50 9.51
CA THR A 184 -1.49 -7.73 8.61
C THR A 184 -2.84 -7.58 9.30
N ILE A 185 -3.03 -8.21 10.46
CA ILE A 185 -4.26 -8.08 11.27
C ILE A 185 -4.43 -6.63 11.72
N LEU A 186 -3.36 -5.99 12.19
CA LEU A 186 -3.39 -4.59 12.59
C LEU A 186 -3.77 -3.68 11.40
N TYR A 187 -3.30 -3.98 10.19
CA TYR A 187 -3.67 -3.24 8.98
C TYR A 187 -5.14 -3.44 8.58
N ILE A 188 -5.69 -4.65 8.70
CA ILE A 188 -7.13 -4.88 8.48
C ILE A 188 -7.97 -4.10 9.50
N ILE A 189 -7.60 -4.17 10.79
CA ILE A 189 -8.27 -3.43 11.87
C ILE A 189 -8.15 -1.92 11.61
N TYR A 190 -7.01 -1.47 11.11
CA TYR A 190 -6.80 -0.08 10.72
C TYR A 190 -7.74 0.35 9.60
N LEU A 191 -7.82 -0.39 8.51
CA LEU A 191 -8.74 -0.12 7.41
C LEU A 191 -10.20 -0.07 7.89
N LYS A 192 -10.60 -0.98 8.77
CA LYS A 192 -11.95 -1.05 9.33
C LYS A 192 -12.27 0.09 10.30
N SER A 193 -11.30 0.53 11.11
CA SER A 193 -11.47 1.56 12.16
C SER A 193 -11.30 2.98 11.63
N SER A 194 -10.40 3.16 10.67
CA SER A 194 -10.28 4.40 9.92
C SER A 194 -11.59 4.60 9.14
N SER A 195 -12.17 5.79 9.26
CA SER A 195 -13.36 6.17 8.49
C SER A 195 -13.05 6.40 7.02
N LEU A 196 -12.04 5.69 6.48
CA LEU A 196 -11.72 5.53 5.06
C LEU A 196 -12.98 5.31 4.21
N PHE A 197 -14.01 4.72 4.81
CA PHE A 197 -15.22 4.23 4.14
C PHE A 197 -16.55 4.78 4.67
N LYS A 198 -16.58 5.71 5.63
CA LYS A 198 -17.87 6.14 6.21
C LYS A 198 -18.70 7.07 5.32
N ASN A 199 -18.09 7.79 4.37
CA ASN A 199 -18.78 8.81 3.55
C ASN A 199 -18.50 8.71 2.03
N GLN A 200 -18.40 7.51 1.44
CA GLN A 200 -18.42 7.34 -0.03
C GLN A 200 -19.29 6.18 -0.47
#